data_AF-A0ABD3V4A1-F1
#
_entry.id   AF-A0ABD3V4A1-F1
#
_cell.length_a   1.000
_cell.length_b   1.000
_cell.length_c   1.000
_cell.angle_alpha   90.00
_cell.angle_beta   90.00
_cell.angle_gamma   90.00
#
_symmetry.space_group_name_H-M   'P 1'
#
loop_
_entity.id
_entity.type
_entity.pdbx_description
1 polymer ?
#
loop_
_entity_poly.entity_id
_entity_poly.type
_entity_poly.pdbx_seq_one_letter_code
_entity_poly.pdbx_strand_id
1 'polypeptide(L)'
;MVYYMTSYCGQSLNMSYYGIDQGRIKLTSLSSYQRMVCTLTIVAPSIYDRIMFYFENLDISNSISCSDDSLQLFDGPNTYAPRVSGLYYKICGYSKPGGVYTTTGNTLTLLFTSSSGSFLDSGFDGVFTAYHLGACYSNEYDCSNGRCIASYLSCNGYNPCGDYSDCHISGGGIAGIVIGCIVFICILTVVVILLRRRRRMLYGNAPYVTANATAPTTVYPPPPTYGAAQPGWNPPPPPNYPQGYQGSQPPAYKS
;
A
#
# COMPACT_ATOMS: atom_id res chain seq x y z
N MET A 1 1.20 6.81 -20.93
CA MET A 1 0.42 7.90 -21.57
C MET A 1 -0.99 7.94 -20.97
N VAL A 2 -1.65 9.11 -20.92
CA VAL A 2 -3.02 9.25 -20.42
C VAL A 2 -3.98 9.44 -21.58
N TYR A 3 -5.06 8.66 -21.59
CA TYR A 3 -6.15 8.70 -22.55
C TYR A 3 -7.44 9.08 -21.85
N TYR A 4 -8.40 9.61 -22.62
CA TYR A 4 -9.70 10.03 -22.11
C TYR A 4 -10.81 9.35 -22.88
N MET A 5 -11.70 8.64 -22.18
CA MET A 5 -12.80 7.92 -22.80
C MET A 5 -13.73 8.84 -23.58
N THR A 6 -13.96 10.07 -23.09
CA THR A 6 -14.71 11.11 -23.82
C THR A 6 -14.11 11.45 -25.19
N SER A 7 -12.80 11.33 -25.36
CA SER A 7 -12.11 11.62 -26.63
C SER A 7 -12.14 10.44 -27.61
N TYR A 8 -12.28 9.21 -27.10
CA TYR A 8 -12.30 7.97 -27.88
C TYR A 8 -13.68 7.30 -27.88
N CYS A 9 -14.72 8.10 -27.71
CA CYS A 9 -16.07 7.57 -27.56
C CYS A 9 -16.58 6.91 -28.84
N GLY A 10 -16.99 5.65 -28.74
CA GLY A 10 -17.40 4.81 -29.88
C GLY A 10 -16.23 4.29 -30.71
N GLN A 11 -14.99 4.44 -30.24
CA GLN A 11 -13.77 4.07 -30.98
C GLN A 11 -12.99 2.96 -30.28
N SER A 12 -11.98 2.46 -30.99
CA SER A 12 -11.00 1.52 -30.47
C SER A 12 -9.65 2.19 -30.23
N LEU A 13 -9.09 2.01 -29.04
CA LEU A 13 -7.71 2.35 -28.72
C LEU A 13 -6.82 1.15 -29.03
N ASN A 14 -6.18 1.16 -30.19
CA ASN A 14 -5.28 0.09 -30.61
C ASN A 14 -3.86 0.35 -30.09
N MET A 15 -3.40 -0.48 -29.14
CA MET A 15 -2.11 -0.33 -28.48
C MET A 15 -0.92 -0.47 -29.46
N SER A 16 -1.02 -1.37 -30.44
CA SER A 16 0.00 -1.55 -31.49
C SER A 16 0.15 -0.28 -32.34
N TYR A 17 -0.96 0.34 -32.74
CA TYR A 17 -0.94 1.55 -33.56
C TYR A 17 -0.24 2.73 -32.86
N TYR A 18 -0.41 2.85 -31.54
CA TYR A 18 0.25 3.89 -30.74
C TYR A 18 1.62 3.50 -30.20
N GLY A 19 2.07 2.26 -30.43
CA GLY A 19 3.34 1.75 -29.91
C GLY A 19 3.41 1.77 -28.38
N ILE A 20 2.34 1.37 -27.71
CA ILE A 20 2.26 1.32 -26.24
C ILE A 20 1.95 -0.09 -25.74
N ASP A 21 2.54 -0.48 -24.61
CA ASP A 21 2.19 -1.73 -23.90
C ASP A 21 1.45 -1.46 -22.58
N GLN A 22 1.37 -0.18 -22.18
CA GLN A 22 0.64 0.28 -21.00
C GLN A 22 0.07 1.69 -21.21
N GLY A 23 -1.11 1.93 -20.68
CA GLY A 23 -1.70 3.26 -20.63
C GLY A 23 -2.59 3.48 -19.41
N ARG A 24 -2.89 4.75 -19.15
CA ARG A 24 -3.86 5.18 -18.15
C ARG A 24 -5.08 5.74 -18.89
N ILE A 25 -6.27 5.30 -18.54
CA ILE A 25 -7.52 5.74 -19.13
C ILE A 25 -8.38 6.39 -18.05
N LYS A 26 -8.77 7.63 -18.30
CA LYS A 26 -9.70 8.38 -17.46
C LYS A 26 -11.01 8.57 -18.21
N LEU A 27 -12.12 8.74 -17.51
CA LEU A 27 -13.39 9.09 -18.18
C LEU A 27 -13.23 10.39 -18.98
N THR A 28 -12.74 11.43 -18.33
CA THR A 28 -12.66 12.81 -18.85
C THR A 28 -11.41 13.52 -18.32
N SER A 29 -10.96 14.55 -19.03
CA SER A 29 -9.89 15.46 -18.58
C SER A 29 -10.40 16.56 -17.65
N LEU A 30 -11.73 16.68 -17.53
CA LEU A 30 -12.41 17.65 -16.70
C LEU A 30 -12.68 17.09 -15.30
N SER A 31 -13.09 17.95 -14.37
CA SER A 31 -13.56 17.56 -13.02
C SER A 31 -15.04 17.19 -12.98
N SER A 32 -15.67 16.99 -14.14
CA SER A 32 -17.11 16.76 -14.31
C SER A 32 -17.36 16.04 -15.63
N TYR A 33 -18.47 15.31 -15.73
CA TYR A 33 -18.91 14.66 -16.97
C TYR A 33 -20.37 15.00 -17.29
N GLN A 34 -20.70 15.03 -18.59
CA GLN A 34 -22.07 15.28 -19.06
C GLN A 34 -22.84 13.97 -19.25
N ARG A 35 -24.15 14.07 -19.52
CA ARG A 35 -24.96 12.94 -20.00
C ARG A 35 -24.29 12.31 -21.21
N MET A 36 -23.95 11.03 -21.13
CA MET A 36 -23.32 10.31 -22.22
C MET A 36 -23.57 8.80 -22.14
N VAL A 37 -23.62 8.14 -23.30
CA VAL A 37 -23.49 6.69 -23.43
C VAL A 37 -22.27 6.47 -24.30
N CYS A 38 -21.26 5.84 -23.74
CA CYS A 38 -19.96 5.79 -24.37
C CYS A 38 -19.34 4.41 -24.25
N THR A 39 -18.89 3.89 -25.39
CA THR A 39 -18.15 2.62 -25.47
C THR A 39 -16.74 2.90 -25.96
N LEU A 40 -15.74 2.31 -25.32
CA LEU A 40 -14.34 2.36 -25.75
C LEU A 40 -13.79 0.94 -25.73
N THR A 41 -13.19 0.50 -26.83
CA THR A 41 -12.54 -0.82 -26.90
C THR A 41 -11.02 -0.66 -26.92
N ILE A 42 -10.33 -1.20 -25.93
CA ILE A 42 -8.87 -1.28 -25.90
C ILE A 42 -8.45 -2.59 -26.56
N VAL A 43 -7.52 -2.52 -27.50
CA VAL A 43 -7.01 -3.66 -28.27
C VAL A 43 -5.52 -3.81 -28.00
N ALA A 44 -5.10 -4.99 -27.53
CA ALA A 44 -3.71 -5.29 -27.19
C ALA A 44 -2.80 -5.33 -28.43
N PRO A 45 -1.48 -5.20 -28.28
CA PRO A 45 -0.52 -5.18 -29.38
C PRO A 45 -0.56 -6.44 -30.26
N SER A 46 -0.68 -7.62 -29.65
CA SER A 46 -0.78 -8.91 -30.32
C SER A 46 -2.11 -9.60 -30.06
N ILE A 47 -2.47 -10.54 -30.94
CA ILE A 47 -3.65 -11.42 -30.74
C ILE A 47 -3.44 -12.46 -29.64
N TYR A 48 -2.19 -12.69 -29.22
CA TYR A 48 -1.83 -13.59 -28.13
C TYR A 48 -1.77 -12.89 -26.77
N ASP A 49 -1.75 -11.56 -26.77
CA ASP A 49 -1.74 -10.77 -25.56
C ASP A 49 -3.12 -10.74 -24.93
N ARG A 50 -3.12 -10.48 -23.64
CA ARG A 50 -4.28 -10.16 -22.81
C ARG A 50 -4.09 -8.77 -22.24
N ILE A 51 -5.19 -8.19 -21.79
CA ILE A 51 -5.21 -6.89 -21.16
C ILE A 51 -5.55 -7.11 -19.70
N MET A 52 -4.68 -6.62 -18.83
CA MET A 52 -5.02 -6.43 -17.44
C MET A 52 -5.40 -4.98 -17.17
N PHE A 53 -6.29 -4.78 -16.20
CA PHE A 53 -6.84 -3.50 -15.82
C PHE A 53 -6.96 -3.41 -14.30
N TYR A 54 -6.61 -2.27 -13.73
CA TYR A 54 -6.94 -1.96 -12.35
C TYR A 54 -7.35 -0.49 -12.19
N PHE A 55 -8.11 -0.22 -11.15
CA PHE A 55 -8.60 1.12 -10.85
C PHE A 55 -7.61 1.89 -9.97
N GLU A 56 -7.29 3.10 -10.40
CA GLU A 56 -6.58 4.11 -9.60
C GLU A 56 -7.56 4.92 -8.76
N ASN A 57 -8.68 5.33 -9.37
CA ASN A 57 -9.72 6.09 -8.71
C ASN A 57 -11.11 5.75 -9.27
N LEU A 58 -12.13 5.89 -8.42
CA LEU A 58 -13.53 5.83 -8.82
C LEU A 58 -14.28 6.97 -8.12
N ASP A 59 -14.98 7.75 -8.92
CA ASP A 59 -15.69 8.95 -8.52
C ASP A 59 -16.86 9.13 -9.47
N ILE A 60 -17.83 8.22 -9.37
CA ILE A 60 -19.04 8.18 -10.20
C ILE A 60 -20.23 8.37 -9.26
N SER A 61 -21.22 9.19 -9.65
CA SER A 61 -22.42 9.41 -8.83
C SER A 61 -23.01 8.09 -8.33
N ASN A 62 -23.25 8.01 -7.01
CA ASN A 62 -23.76 6.80 -6.38
C ASN A 62 -25.28 6.72 -6.50
N SER A 63 -25.80 5.59 -6.99
CA SER A 63 -27.23 5.30 -7.00
C SER A 63 -27.50 3.83 -6.71
N ILE A 64 -28.73 3.51 -6.32
CA ILE A 64 -29.12 2.12 -6.02
C ILE A 64 -28.89 1.27 -7.26
N SER A 65 -28.06 0.23 -7.12
CA SER A 65 -27.68 -0.69 -8.21
C SER A 65 -27.05 0.01 -9.43
N CYS A 66 -26.51 1.22 -9.26
CA CYS A 66 -25.94 2.05 -10.32
C CYS A 66 -26.91 2.23 -11.50
N SER A 67 -28.17 2.56 -11.19
CA SER A 67 -29.24 2.80 -12.16
C SER A 67 -28.98 4.01 -13.07
N ASP A 68 -28.30 5.03 -12.54
CA ASP A 68 -28.13 6.33 -13.21
C ASP A 68 -26.79 6.39 -13.94
N ASP A 69 -25.71 6.48 -13.17
CA ASP A 69 -24.36 6.49 -13.68
C ASP A 69 -23.69 5.13 -13.43
N SER A 70 -23.07 4.56 -14.46
CA SER A 70 -22.42 3.26 -14.32
C SER A 70 -21.28 3.06 -15.31
N LEU A 71 -20.25 2.37 -14.84
CA LEU A 71 -19.18 1.80 -15.63
C LEU A 71 -19.32 0.27 -15.66
N GLN A 72 -19.06 -0.31 -16.83
CA GLN A 72 -19.05 -1.76 -17.06
C GLN A 72 -17.85 -2.14 -17.92
N LEU A 73 -17.21 -3.26 -17.60
CA LEU A 73 -16.06 -3.80 -18.33
C LEU A 73 -16.41 -5.17 -18.92
N PHE A 74 -16.13 -5.35 -20.21
CA PHE A 74 -16.41 -6.55 -20.97
C PHE A 74 -15.12 -7.20 -21.48
N ASP A 75 -15.02 -8.51 -21.30
CA ASP A 75 -13.93 -9.35 -21.77
C ASP A 75 -14.15 -9.72 -23.24
N GLY A 76 -13.87 -8.77 -24.12
CA GLY A 76 -14.04 -8.92 -25.55
C GLY A 76 -14.20 -7.60 -26.30
N PRO A 77 -14.52 -7.67 -27.61
CA PRO A 77 -14.45 -6.52 -28.50
C PRO A 77 -15.68 -5.60 -28.47
N ASN A 78 -16.72 -5.95 -27.71
CA ASN A 78 -17.96 -5.18 -27.64
C ASN A 78 -18.76 -5.52 -26.36
N THR A 79 -19.89 -4.84 -26.19
CA THR A 79 -20.78 -4.97 -25.03
C THR A 79 -21.64 -6.25 -25.02
N TYR A 80 -21.55 -7.09 -26.07
CA TYR A 80 -22.18 -8.41 -26.10
C TYR A 80 -21.27 -9.50 -25.52
N ALA A 81 -19.97 -9.20 -25.35
CA ALA A 81 -19.03 -10.11 -24.71
C ALA A 81 -19.39 -10.33 -23.23
N PRO A 82 -18.89 -11.41 -22.60
CA PRO A 82 -19.00 -11.58 -21.15
C PRO A 82 -18.37 -10.41 -20.39
N ARG A 83 -18.79 -10.20 -19.15
CA ARG A 83 -18.13 -9.24 -18.26
C ARG A 83 -16.79 -9.78 -17.82
N VAL A 84 -15.85 -8.88 -17.55
CA VAL A 84 -14.59 -9.26 -16.93
C VAL A 84 -14.88 -9.88 -15.56
N SER A 85 -14.31 -11.08 -15.33
CA SER A 85 -14.55 -11.85 -14.12
C SER A 85 -14.04 -11.14 -12.86
N GLY A 86 -14.72 -11.35 -11.73
CA GLY A 86 -14.38 -10.74 -10.45
C GLY A 86 -14.82 -9.28 -10.28
N LEU A 87 -15.47 -8.67 -11.27
CA LEU A 87 -16.07 -7.34 -11.18
C LEU A 87 -17.57 -7.38 -10.96
N TYR A 88 -18.09 -6.32 -10.33
CA TYR A 88 -19.52 -6.06 -10.22
C TYR A 88 -20.17 -5.85 -11.59
N TYR A 89 -21.48 -6.14 -11.68
CA TYR A 89 -22.23 -5.95 -12.91
C TYR A 89 -22.24 -4.47 -13.35
N LYS A 90 -22.54 -3.54 -12.45
CA LYS A 90 -22.35 -2.11 -12.70
C LYS A 90 -21.52 -1.52 -11.57
N ILE A 91 -20.63 -0.59 -11.93
CA ILE A 91 -19.70 0.04 -11.01
C ILE A 91 -20.05 1.53 -10.95
N CYS A 92 -20.28 2.02 -9.75
CA CYS A 92 -20.50 3.44 -9.43
C CYS A 92 -20.11 3.70 -7.96
N GLY A 93 -20.17 4.96 -7.54
CA GLY A 93 -19.75 5.40 -6.21
C GLY A 93 -18.28 5.83 -6.15
N TYR A 94 -17.80 5.97 -4.92
CA TYR A 94 -16.50 6.59 -4.59
C TYR A 94 -15.42 5.59 -4.16
N SER A 95 -15.80 4.30 -4.06
CA SER A 95 -14.91 3.23 -3.65
C SER A 95 -14.49 2.44 -4.87
N LYS A 96 -13.22 2.57 -5.27
CA LYS A 96 -12.70 1.85 -6.43
C LYS A 96 -12.70 0.32 -6.19
N PRO A 97 -13.01 -0.50 -7.21
CA PRO A 97 -12.82 -1.94 -7.13
C PRO A 97 -11.35 -2.27 -6.85
N GLY A 98 -11.11 -3.22 -5.94
CA GLY A 98 -9.77 -3.64 -5.52
C GLY A 98 -9.25 -4.81 -6.35
N GLY A 99 -7.94 -4.82 -6.58
CA GLY A 99 -7.24 -5.90 -7.30
C GLY A 99 -7.03 -5.59 -8.79
N VAL A 100 -6.67 -6.63 -9.53
CA VAL A 100 -6.34 -6.58 -10.96
C VAL A 100 -7.28 -7.51 -11.71
N TYR A 101 -7.85 -7.01 -12.80
CA TYR A 101 -8.85 -7.69 -13.61
C TYR A 101 -8.26 -7.98 -14.98
N THR A 102 -8.45 -9.18 -15.49
CA THR A 102 -7.79 -9.61 -16.74
C THR A 102 -8.80 -10.10 -17.76
N THR A 103 -8.56 -9.77 -19.02
CA THR A 103 -9.27 -10.37 -20.14
C THR A 103 -8.76 -11.79 -20.41
N THR A 104 -9.57 -12.57 -21.11
CA THR A 104 -9.18 -13.88 -21.65
C THR A 104 -8.60 -13.77 -23.06
N GLY A 105 -8.98 -12.74 -23.81
CA GLY A 105 -8.44 -12.41 -25.13
C GLY A 105 -7.74 -11.06 -25.19
N ASN A 106 -7.48 -10.58 -26.40
CA ASN A 106 -6.70 -9.37 -26.68
C ASN A 106 -7.51 -8.07 -26.66
N THR A 107 -8.75 -8.08 -26.17
CA THR A 107 -9.64 -6.91 -26.19
C THR A 107 -10.38 -6.72 -24.88
N LEU A 108 -10.48 -5.46 -24.46
CA LEU A 108 -11.20 -5.02 -23.27
C LEU A 108 -12.14 -3.90 -23.68
N THR A 109 -13.45 -4.05 -23.47
CA THR A 109 -14.42 -3.00 -23.81
C THR A 109 -14.98 -2.36 -22.54
N LEU A 110 -14.94 -1.03 -22.48
CA LEU A 110 -15.51 -0.22 -21.40
C LEU A 110 -16.81 0.41 -21.91
N LEU A 111 -17.87 0.36 -21.10
CA LEU A 111 -19.11 1.10 -21.31
C LEU A 111 -19.36 2.00 -20.11
N PHE A 112 -19.37 3.30 -20.35
CA PHE A 112 -19.82 4.30 -19.38
C PHE A 112 -21.17 4.84 -19.82
N THR A 113 -22.12 4.90 -18.89
CA THR A 113 -23.45 5.45 -19.10
C THR A 113 -23.75 6.45 -18.00
N SER A 114 -24.19 7.64 -18.37
CA SER A 114 -24.74 8.66 -17.46
C SER A 114 -25.95 9.32 -18.09
N SER A 115 -27.04 9.42 -17.33
CA SER A 115 -28.33 9.97 -17.81
C SER A 115 -28.46 11.49 -17.58
N SER A 116 -27.79 12.03 -16.58
CA SER A 116 -27.84 13.47 -16.25
C SER A 116 -26.47 14.16 -16.32
N GLY A 117 -25.37 13.40 -16.32
CA GLY A 117 -24.06 13.92 -15.99
C GLY A 117 -23.91 14.25 -14.51
N SER A 118 -22.70 14.63 -14.12
CA SER A 118 -22.37 15.14 -12.79
C SER A 118 -21.36 16.28 -12.87
N PHE A 119 -21.60 17.32 -12.06
CA PHE A 119 -20.68 18.44 -11.86
C PHE A 119 -19.74 18.26 -10.66
N LEU A 120 -19.97 17.22 -9.87
CA LEU A 120 -19.24 16.94 -8.63
C LEU A 120 -18.32 15.73 -8.74
N ASP A 121 -18.56 14.86 -9.73
CA ASP A 121 -17.89 13.58 -9.88
C ASP A 121 -17.04 13.57 -11.17
N SER A 122 -15.83 13.02 -11.08
CA SER A 122 -14.81 13.03 -12.16
C SER A 122 -14.76 11.75 -13.01
N GLY A 123 -15.57 10.74 -12.66
CA GLY A 123 -15.71 9.48 -13.37
C GLY A 123 -14.79 8.39 -12.84
N PHE A 124 -14.05 7.74 -13.72
CA PHE A 124 -13.10 6.70 -13.34
C PHE A 124 -11.68 7.03 -13.81
N ASP A 125 -10.72 6.39 -13.15
CA ASP A 125 -9.31 6.41 -13.50
C ASP A 125 -8.77 4.99 -13.38
N GLY A 126 -8.23 4.45 -14.45
CA GLY A 126 -7.67 3.11 -14.45
C GLY A 126 -6.46 2.97 -15.33
N VAL A 127 -5.70 1.92 -15.09
CA VAL A 127 -4.48 1.58 -15.82
C VAL A 127 -4.69 0.25 -16.50
N PHE A 128 -4.35 0.19 -17.79
CA PHE A 128 -4.36 -1.03 -18.59
C PHE A 128 -2.95 -1.39 -19.04
N THR A 129 -2.65 -2.68 -19.11
CA THR A 129 -1.34 -3.19 -19.53
C THR A 129 -1.54 -4.46 -20.35
N ALA A 130 -0.83 -4.55 -21.47
CA ALA A 130 -0.74 -5.77 -22.26
C ALA A 130 0.26 -6.73 -21.63
N TYR A 131 -0.10 -8.01 -21.60
CA TYR A 131 0.77 -9.07 -21.14
C TYR A 131 0.43 -10.36 -21.88
N HIS A 132 1.36 -11.30 -21.95
CA HIS A 132 1.03 -12.66 -22.36
C HIS A 132 1.49 -13.67 -21.31
N LEU A 133 1.14 -14.94 -21.53
CA LEU A 133 1.57 -16.07 -20.71
C LEU A 133 2.53 -16.94 -21.52
N GLY A 134 3.34 -17.74 -20.83
CA GLY A 134 4.31 -18.64 -21.45
C GLY A 134 5.74 -18.18 -21.24
N ALA A 135 6.63 -18.54 -22.16
CA ALA A 135 8.02 -18.10 -22.10
C ALA A 135 8.13 -16.66 -22.60
N CYS A 136 8.71 -15.79 -21.79
CA CYS A 136 8.94 -14.40 -22.19
C CYS A 136 10.02 -14.29 -23.27
N TYR A 137 9.86 -13.32 -24.16
CA TYR A 137 10.85 -12.98 -25.16
C TYR A 137 12.05 -12.25 -24.53
N SER A 138 13.14 -12.10 -25.29
CA SER A 138 14.38 -11.48 -24.80
C SER A 138 14.24 -10.00 -24.45
N ASN A 139 13.20 -9.33 -24.96
CA ASN A 139 12.85 -7.93 -24.72
C ASN A 139 11.67 -7.75 -23.75
N GLU A 140 11.41 -8.77 -22.94
CA GLU A 140 10.34 -8.75 -21.94
C GLU A 140 10.87 -8.94 -20.53
N TYR A 141 10.01 -8.63 -19.57
CA TYR A 141 10.23 -8.86 -18.15
C TYR A 141 9.32 -9.99 -17.69
N ASP A 142 9.91 -10.95 -16.98
CA ASP A 142 9.24 -12.12 -16.42
C ASP A 142 8.73 -11.80 -15.01
N CYS A 143 7.41 -11.70 -14.87
CA CYS A 143 6.75 -11.48 -13.60
C CYS A 143 6.70 -12.77 -12.77
N SER A 144 6.67 -12.65 -11.44
CA SER A 144 6.64 -13.81 -10.53
C SER A 144 5.39 -14.70 -10.68
N ASN A 145 4.32 -14.14 -11.25
CA ASN A 145 3.08 -14.85 -11.56
C ASN A 145 3.05 -15.46 -12.97
N GLY A 146 4.17 -15.48 -13.69
CA GLY A 146 4.31 -16.06 -15.04
C GLY A 146 3.71 -15.21 -16.16
N ARG A 147 3.46 -13.92 -15.90
CA ARG A 147 3.12 -12.94 -16.94
C ARG A 147 4.38 -12.37 -17.56
N CYS A 148 4.35 -12.20 -18.87
CA CYS A 148 5.38 -11.49 -19.62
C CYS A 148 4.86 -10.10 -19.99
N ILE A 149 5.64 -9.09 -19.66
CA ILE A 149 5.36 -7.68 -19.99
C ILE A 149 6.55 -7.09 -20.73
N ALA A 150 6.37 -5.99 -21.47
CA ALA A 150 7.49 -5.32 -22.10
C ALA A 150 8.56 -4.89 -21.08
N SER A 151 9.85 -5.14 -21.34
CA SER A 151 10.92 -4.92 -20.34
C SER A 151 10.96 -3.50 -19.77
N TYR A 152 10.64 -2.49 -20.59
CA TYR A 152 10.68 -1.08 -20.19
C TYR A 152 9.57 -0.69 -19.19
N LEU A 153 8.60 -1.57 -18.95
CA LEU A 153 7.56 -1.36 -17.94
C LEU A 153 8.04 -1.73 -16.53
N SER A 154 9.14 -2.48 -16.39
CA SER A 154 9.68 -2.82 -15.07
C SER A 154 10.03 -1.56 -14.26
N CYS A 155 9.59 -1.53 -13.00
CA CYS A 155 9.81 -0.41 -12.08
C CYS A 155 9.41 0.98 -12.60
N ASN A 156 8.36 1.07 -13.40
CA ASN A 156 7.91 2.35 -13.97
C ASN A 156 6.94 3.14 -13.07
N GLY A 157 6.70 2.67 -11.84
CA GLY A 157 5.79 3.29 -10.87
C GLY A 157 4.32 2.85 -11.00
N TYR A 158 4.00 2.02 -11.98
CA TYR A 158 2.75 1.27 -12.05
C TYR A 158 2.98 -0.19 -11.67
N ASN A 159 1.91 -0.99 -11.55
CA ASN A 159 2.01 -2.43 -11.34
C ASN A 159 1.67 -3.19 -12.62
N PRO A 160 2.56 -3.25 -13.64
CA PRO A 160 2.35 -3.97 -14.90
C PRO A 160 2.36 -5.50 -14.75
N CYS A 161 2.91 -6.06 -13.68
CA CYS A 161 2.79 -7.50 -13.39
C CYS A 161 1.45 -7.86 -12.74
N GLY A 162 0.77 -6.88 -12.15
CA GLY A 162 -0.49 -7.04 -11.41
C GLY A 162 -0.34 -7.69 -10.02
N ASP A 163 0.87 -8.07 -9.62
CA ASP A 163 1.23 -8.66 -8.32
C ASP A 163 2.40 -7.91 -7.65
N TYR A 164 2.79 -6.75 -8.19
CA TYR A 164 3.92 -5.92 -7.76
C TYR A 164 5.31 -6.59 -7.91
N SER A 165 5.41 -7.64 -8.71
CA SER A 165 6.69 -8.32 -9.01
C SER A 165 7.46 -7.71 -10.20
N ASP A 166 7.03 -6.54 -10.68
CA ASP A 166 7.68 -5.80 -11.78
C ASP A 166 8.99 -5.11 -11.38
N CYS A 167 9.33 -5.18 -10.08
CA CYS A 167 10.57 -4.66 -9.53
C CYS A 167 11.41 -5.75 -8.85
N HIS A 168 12.45 -6.20 -9.54
CA HIS A 168 13.54 -6.89 -8.88
C HIS A 168 14.49 -5.86 -8.26
N ILE A 169 14.59 -5.81 -6.92
CA ILE A 169 15.72 -5.11 -6.30
C ILE A 169 16.96 -5.91 -6.71
N SER A 170 17.80 -5.33 -7.57
CA SER A 170 19.05 -5.99 -7.94
C SER A 170 19.85 -6.27 -6.67
N GLY A 171 20.46 -7.45 -6.56
CA GLY A 171 21.17 -7.87 -5.35
C GLY A 171 22.25 -6.88 -4.87
N GLY A 172 22.69 -5.95 -5.72
CA GLY A 172 23.59 -4.85 -5.37
C GLY A 172 23.00 -3.84 -4.37
N GLY A 173 21.69 -3.58 -4.42
CA GLY A 173 21.03 -2.68 -3.46
C GLY A 173 20.99 -3.27 -2.05
N ILE A 174 20.65 -4.56 -1.96
CA ILE A 174 20.62 -5.31 -0.70
C ILE A 174 22.05 -5.50 -0.17
N ALA A 175 23.00 -5.86 -1.03
CA ALA A 175 24.41 -5.98 -0.66
C ALA A 175 24.98 -4.66 -0.14
N GLY A 176 24.67 -3.52 -0.78
CA GLY A 176 25.11 -2.19 -0.35
C GLY A 176 24.57 -1.80 1.02
N ILE A 177 23.28 -2.05 1.29
CA ILE A 177 22.66 -1.77 2.59
C ILE A 177 23.26 -2.68 3.68
N VAL A 178 23.42 -3.97 3.40
CA VAL A 178 23.99 -4.93 4.37
C VAL A 178 25.44 -4.57 4.70
N ILE A 179 26.28 -4.31 3.69
CA ILE A 179 27.68 -3.92 3.88
C ILE A 179 27.78 -2.59 4.63
N GLY A 180 26.95 -1.60 4.26
CA GLY A 180 26.88 -0.31 4.94
C GLY A 180 26.54 -0.43 6.42
N CYS A 181 25.53 -1.25 6.76
CA CYS A 181 25.16 -1.53 8.14
C CYS A 181 26.29 -2.21 8.93
N ILE A 182 26.97 -3.20 8.33
CA ILE A 182 28.09 -3.89 8.98
C ILE A 182 29.24 -2.90 9.27
N VAL A 183 29.62 -2.07 8.30
CA VAL A 183 30.68 -1.07 8.47
C VAL A 183 30.30 -0.04 9.54
N PHE A 184 29.06 0.44 9.55
CA PHE A 184 28.59 1.39 10.56
C PHE A 184 28.61 0.81 11.97
N ILE A 185 28.16 -0.44 12.15
CA ILE A 185 28.21 -1.15 13.43
C ILE A 185 29.67 -1.33 13.89
N CYS A 186 30.58 -1.70 12.99
CA CYS A 186 32.01 -1.79 13.29
C CYS A 186 32.59 -0.44 13.75
N ILE A 187 32.25 0.67 13.09
CA ILE A 187 32.70 2.01 13.50
C ILE A 187 32.15 2.38 14.87
N LEU A 188 30.86 2.15 15.12
CA LEU A 188 30.23 2.44 16.41
C LEU A 188 30.87 1.64 17.55
N THR A 189 31.15 0.35 17.34
CA THR A 189 31.81 -0.50 18.35
C THR A 189 33.21 0.01 18.67
N VAL A 190 34.01 0.39 17.67
CA VAL A 190 35.34 0.99 17.87
C VAL A 190 35.23 2.31 18.64
N VAL A 191 34.32 3.20 18.27
CA VAL A 191 34.09 4.48 18.98
C VAL A 191 33.72 4.23 20.44
N VAL A 192 32.82 3.29 20.72
CA VAL A 192 32.45 2.92 22.10
C VAL A 192 33.66 2.39 22.88
N ILE A 193 34.51 1.56 22.27
CA ILE A 193 35.74 1.05 22.88
C ILE A 193 36.70 2.20 23.20
N LEU A 194 36.90 3.13 22.27
CA LEU A 194 37.76 4.31 22.45
C LEU A 194 37.23 5.22 23.56
N LEU A 195 35.92 5.47 23.61
CA LEU A 195 35.27 6.24 24.66
C LEU A 195 35.38 5.55 26.02
N ARG A 196 35.21 4.22 26.09
CA ARG A 196 35.41 3.44 27.32
C ARG A 196 36.87 3.48 27.79
N ARG A 197 37.85 3.36 26.89
CA ARG A 197 39.29 3.51 27.22
C ARG A 197 39.59 4.91 27.74
N ARG A 198 39.09 5.97 27.09
CA ARG A 198 39.27 7.36 27.53
C ARG A 198 38.66 7.60 28.92
N ARG A 199 37.45 7.10 29.18
CA ARG A 199 36.84 7.17 30.52
C ARG A 199 37.67 6.42 31.57
N ARG A 200 38.18 5.22 31.26
CA ARG A 200 39.06 4.49 32.19
C ARG A 200 40.35 5.25 32.51
N MET A 201 40.93 5.97 31.56
CA MET A 201 42.10 6.81 31.84
C MET A 201 41.77 8.04 32.69
N LEU A 202 40.56 8.61 32.54
CA LEU A 202 40.12 9.77 33.32
C LEU A 202 39.60 9.42 34.73
N TYR A 203 39.01 8.23 34.91
CA TYR A 203 38.43 7.77 36.18
C TYR A 203 39.24 6.66 36.89
N GLY A 204 40.24 6.07 36.22
CA GLY A 204 41.08 4.98 36.77
C GLY A 204 42.17 5.44 37.74
N ASN A 205 42.30 6.75 37.94
CA ASN A 205 43.17 7.38 38.95
C ASN A 205 42.35 8.10 40.04
N ALA A 206 41.14 7.63 40.35
CA ALA A 206 40.49 8.03 41.59
C ALA A 206 41.23 7.34 42.76
N PRO A 207 41.91 8.08 43.66
CA PRO A 207 42.53 7.46 44.83
C PRO A 207 41.45 6.79 45.69
N TYR A 208 41.73 5.58 46.17
CA TYR A 208 41.01 5.01 47.30
C TYR A 208 41.20 5.96 48.48
N VAL A 209 40.22 6.81 48.76
CA VAL A 209 40.14 7.52 50.03
C VAL A 209 39.68 6.47 51.04
N THR A 210 40.60 5.97 51.85
CA THR A 210 40.26 5.32 53.11
C THR A 210 39.59 6.37 53.99
N ALA A 211 38.26 6.39 53.99
CA ALA A 211 37.52 7.11 55.01
C ALA A 211 37.77 6.42 56.35
N ASN A 212 38.76 6.89 57.10
CA ASN A 212 38.82 6.68 58.55
C ASN A 212 37.66 7.44 59.16
N ALA A 213 36.47 6.84 59.12
CA ALA A 213 35.33 7.31 59.87
C ALA A 213 35.56 6.91 61.34
N THR A 214 36.09 7.83 62.14
CA THR A 214 35.83 7.83 63.59
C THR A 214 34.32 7.88 63.78
N ALA A 215 33.76 6.80 64.35
CA ALA A 215 32.35 6.70 64.67
C ALA A 215 31.93 7.87 65.58
N PRO A 216 30.91 8.68 65.20
CA PRO A 216 30.29 9.61 66.13
C PRO A 216 29.41 8.81 67.10
N THR A 217 29.62 9.01 68.40
CA THR A 217 28.71 8.57 69.45
C THR A 217 27.37 9.29 69.29
N THR A 218 26.37 8.60 68.75
CA THR A 218 24.99 9.10 68.74
C THR A 218 24.33 8.80 70.08
N VAL A 219 24.13 9.86 70.86
CA VAL A 219 23.18 9.85 72.00
C VAL A 219 21.77 9.82 71.40
N TYR A 220 21.04 8.74 71.64
CA TYR A 220 19.63 8.64 71.24
C TYR A 220 18.75 9.49 72.18
N PRO A 221 17.93 10.42 71.68
CA PRO A 221 16.86 11.00 72.48
C PRO A 221 15.72 9.98 72.69
N PRO A 222 14.99 10.05 73.82
CA PRO A 222 13.87 9.15 74.08
C PRO A 222 12.70 9.41 73.10
N PRO A 223 11.91 8.37 72.79
CA PRO A 223 10.82 8.46 71.82
C PRO A 223 9.67 9.35 72.31
N PRO A 224 9.00 10.08 71.42
CA PRO A 224 7.81 10.85 71.75
C PRO A 224 6.60 9.93 71.99
N THR A 225 5.84 10.26 73.03
CA THR A 225 4.54 9.67 73.35
C THR A 225 3.49 10.11 72.33
N TYR A 226 2.91 9.16 71.60
CA TYR A 226 1.80 9.43 70.68
C TYR A 226 0.47 9.44 71.45
N GLY A 227 -0.22 10.58 71.39
CA GLY A 227 -1.60 10.73 71.85
C GLY A 227 -2.59 9.99 70.95
N ALA A 228 -3.71 9.57 71.55
CA ALA A 228 -4.72 8.70 70.95
C ALA A 228 -5.42 9.29 69.72
N ALA A 229 -5.85 8.39 68.83
CA ALA A 229 -6.55 8.66 67.58
C ALA A 229 -7.95 9.27 67.76
N GLN A 230 -8.32 10.19 66.87
CA GLN A 230 -9.70 10.67 66.68
C GLN A 230 -10.37 9.85 65.56
N PRO A 231 -11.59 9.31 65.75
CA PRO A 231 -12.31 8.56 64.74
C PRO A 231 -13.09 9.51 63.79
N GLY A 232 -13.01 9.32 62.46
CA GLY A 232 -13.97 9.99 61.57
C GLY A 232 -13.64 10.20 60.08
N TRP A 233 -12.53 9.70 59.52
CA TRP A 233 -12.24 9.92 58.10
C TRP A 233 -12.30 8.63 57.28
N ASN A 234 -13.36 8.46 56.48
CA ASN A 234 -13.43 7.43 55.44
C ASN A 234 -13.03 8.05 54.09
N PRO A 235 -12.02 7.51 53.39
CA PRO A 235 -11.67 7.95 52.05
C PRO A 235 -12.71 7.49 51.00
N PRO A 236 -12.89 8.24 49.90
CA PRO A 236 -13.87 7.93 48.86
C PRO A 236 -13.43 6.74 47.98
N PRO A 237 -14.39 5.98 47.39
CA PRO A 237 -14.09 4.84 46.53
C PRO A 237 -13.57 5.25 45.13
N PRO A 238 -12.76 4.40 44.49
CA PRO A 238 -12.19 4.65 43.17
C PRO A 238 -13.23 4.59 42.04
N PRO A 239 -12.98 5.27 40.90
CA PRO A 239 -13.89 5.30 39.76
C PRO A 239 -13.98 3.95 39.03
N ASN A 240 -15.19 3.62 38.59
CA ASN A 240 -15.51 2.42 37.81
C ASN A 240 -14.93 2.49 36.39
N TYR A 241 -14.12 1.49 36.03
CA TYR A 241 -13.71 1.23 34.64
C TYR A 241 -14.74 0.33 33.94
N PRO A 242 -15.16 0.62 32.69
CA PRO A 242 -16.04 -0.25 31.93
C PRO A 242 -15.38 -1.61 31.62
N GLN A 243 -16.08 -2.70 31.98
CA GLN A 243 -15.70 -4.06 31.60
C GLN A 243 -16.03 -4.33 30.14
N GLY A 244 -15.11 -4.96 29.40
CA GLY A 244 -15.49 -5.68 28.17
C GLY A 244 -14.44 -5.74 27.07
N TYR A 245 -13.30 -6.40 27.29
CA TYR A 245 -12.59 -7.11 26.21
C TYR A 245 -12.02 -8.41 26.79
N GLN A 246 -12.64 -9.53 26.41
CA GLN A 246 -12.10 -10.86 26.68
C GLN A 246 -10.83 -11.05 25.86
N GLY A 247 -9.70 -11.23 26.54
CA GLY A 247 -8.43 -11.57 25.92
C GLY A 247 -8.46 -13.00 25.39
N SER A 248 -8.24 -13.16 24.09
CA SER A 248 -7.86 -14.44 23.48
C SER A 248 -6.45 -14.81 23.92
N GLN A 249 -6.29 -15.98 24.53
CA GLN A 249 -4.99 -16.53 24.91
C GLN A 249 -4.12 -16.85 23.66
N PRO A 250 -2.81 -16.55 23.66
CA PRO A 250 -1.89 -17.12 22.69
C PRO A 250 -1.52 -18.59 23.05
N PRO A 251 -1.33 -19.47 22.06
CA PRO A 251 -1.00 -20.87 22.30
C PRO A 251 0.44 -21.08 22.78
N ALA A 252 0.61 -22.09 23.63
CA ALA A 252 1.85 -22.46 24.30
C ALA A 252 2.91 -23.02 23.34
N TYR A 253 4.16 -22.60 23.54
CA TYR A 253 5.36 -23.18 22.94
C TYR A 253 5.58 -24.60 23.49
N LYS A 254 5.70 -25.60 22.62
CA LYS A 254 6.26 -26.91 22.98
C LYS A 254 7.77 -26.90 22.66
N SER A 255 8.54 -27.23 23.68
CA SER A 255 9.94 -27.66 23.65
C SER A 255 10.12 -29.00 22.94
#